data_AF-A0A943R033-F1
#
_entry.id   AF-A0A943R033-F1
#
_cell.length_a   1.000
_cell.length_b   1.000
_cell.length_c   1.000
_cell.angle_alpha   90.00
_cell.angle_beta   90.00
_cell.angle_gamma   90.00
#
_symmetry.space_group_name_H-M   'P 1'
#
loop_
_entity.id
_entity.type
_entity.pdbx_description
1 polymer ?
#
loop_
_entity_poly.entity_id
_entity_poly.type
_entity_poly.pdbx_seq_one_letter_code
_entity_poly.pdbx_strand_id
1 'polypeptide(L)'
;MKHSILLSICMAFLCIGTVRADNDLNAEQTRLRSEIQSYLRAEGYLPEIDSDGDIKFKKEGAVYYVSFRAADENPMYATLFRVFSYPEGYSRNTIVLATAELNLYKGVKVLCLDSSIRVEGGMFLRDARTFEYAFDKLMTQIDYVVGDFIDECDKVVAAN
;
A
#
# COMPACT_ATOMS: atom_id res chain seq x y z
N MET A 1 -21.70 -63.08 -15.97
CA MET A 1 -20.28 -62.83 -15.65
C MET A 1 -19.77 -61.66 -16.48
N LYS A 2 -19.08 -60.73 -15.83
CA LYS A 2 -18.16 -59.70 -16.35
C LYS A 2 -18.75 -58.38 -16.88
N HIS A 3 -18.69 -57.40 -15.97
CA HIS A 3 -18.22 -56.02 -16.11
C HIS A 3 -18.48 -55.25 -17.41
N SER A 4 -19.17 -54.12 -17.29
CA SER A 4 -18.76 -52.87 -17.94
C SER A 4 -19.28 -51.69 -17.13
N ILE A 5 -18.41 -51.21 -16.23
CA ILE A 5 -18.48 -49.91 -15.57
C ILE A 5 -18.15 -48.87 -16.65
N LEU A 6 -19.08 -47.96 -17.01
CA LEU A 6 -18.70 -46.67 -17.57
C LEU A 6 -19.88 -45.69 -17.65
N LEU A 7 -19.54 -44.40 -17.50
CA LEU A 7 -20.34 -43.19 -17.72
C LEU A 7 -21.22 -42.70 -16.55
N SER A 8 -20.56 -42.22 -15.50
CA SER A 8 -21.05 -41.07 -14.74
C SER A 8 -20.35 -39.83 -15.31
N ILE A 9 -21.07 -39.05 -16.12
CA ILE A 9 -20.56 -37.82 -16.73
C ILE A 9 -20.53 -36.74 -15.64
N CYS A 10 -19.37 -36.55 -15.03
CA CYS A 10 -19.03 -35.34 -14.28
C CYS A 10 -18.91 -34.17 -15.26
N MET A 11 -19.96 -33.36 -15.37
CA MET A 11 -19.91 -32.09 -16.08
C MET A 11 -20.46 -30.98 -15.17
N ALA A 12 -19.78 -30.80 -14.05
CA ALA A 12 -19.76 -29.51 -13.37
C ALA A 12 -18.50 -28.80 -13.85
N PHE A 13 -18.64 -28.02 -14.93
CA PHE A 13 -17.66 -27.00 -15.28
C PHE A 13 -17.57 -26.04 -14.11
N LEU A 14 -16.57 -26.27 -13.25
CA LEU A 14 -16.08 -25.29 -12.32
C LEU A 14 -15.58 -24.10 -13.16
N CYS A 15 -16.41 -23.07 -13.28
CA CYS A 15 -15.91 -21.72 -13.47
C CYS A 15 -15.24 -21.29 -12.16
N ILE A 16 -14.07 -21.86 -11.83
CA ILE A 16 -13.14 -21.16 -10.95
C ILE A 16 -12.52 -20.08 -11.83
N GLY A 17 -13.17 -18.92 -11.89
CA GLY A 17 -12.40 -17.71 -12.09
C GLY A 17 -11.41 -17.67 -10.92
N THR A 18 -10.13 -17.86 -11.20
CA THR A 18 -9.10 -17.61 -10.20
C THR A 18 -9.14 -16.12 -9.91
N VAL A 19 -9.82 -15.74 -8.83
CA VAL A 19 -9.57 -14.48 -8.16
C VAL A 19 -8.10 -14.58 -7.73
N ARG A 20 -7.20 -13.97 -8.49
CA ARG A 20 -5.80 -13.83 -8.06
C ARG A 20 -5.86 -13.00 -6.80
N ALA A 21 -5.28 -13.50 -5.71
CA ALA A 21 -5.06 -12.66 -4.55
C ALA A 21 -4.14 -11.50 -4.97
N ASP A 22 -4.31 -10.32 -4.37
CA ASP A 22 -3.45 -9.15 -4.64
C ASP A 22 -1.95 -9.42 -4.37
N ASN A 23 -1.60 -10.58 -3.81
CA ASN A 23 -0.24 -11.01 -3.52
C ASN A 23 0.42 -11.81 -4.66
N ASP A 24 -0.31 -12.19 -5.72
CA ASP A 24 0.23 -12.98 -6.84
C ASP A 24 0.92 -12.09 -7.88
N LEU A 25 1.99 -11.42 -7.45
CA LEU A 25 2.84 -10.63 -8.34
C LEU A 25 3.42 -11.49 -9.47
N ASN A 26 3.42 -10.97 -10.69
CA ASN A 26 4.08 -11.62 -11.81
C ASN A 26 5.63 -11.51 -11.70
N ALA A 27 6.34 -12.12 -12.65
CA ALA A 27 7.80 -12.15 -12.63
C ALA A 27 8.43 -10.75 -12.72
N GLU A 28 7.84 -9.83 -13.49
CA GLU A 28 8.33 -8.46 -13.66
C GLU A 28 8.11 -7.62 -12.40
N GLN A 29 6.92 -7.73 -11.78
CA GLN A 29 6.61 -7.09 -10.49
C GLN A 29 7.50 -7.63 -9.38
N THR A 30 7.77 -8.94 -9.37
CA THR A 30 8.69 -9.57 -8.41
C THR A 30 10.14 -9.08 -8.60
N ARG A 31 10.58 -8.92 -9.85
CA ARG A 31 11.88 -8.34 -10.18
C ARG A 31 11.96 -6.90 -9.67
N LEU A 32 10.97 -6.08 -10.00
CA LEU A 32 10.90 -4.68 -9.57
C LEU A 32 10.91 -4.54 -8.04
N ARG A 33 10.14 -5.38 -7.32
CA ARG A 33 10.18 -5.43 -5.85
C ARG A 33 11.60 -5.70 -5.33
N SER A 34 12.31 -6.64 -5.95
CA SER A 34 13.69 -6.99 -5.58
C SER A 34 14.68 -5.86 -5.87
N GLU A 35 14.51 -5.14 -6.98
CA GLU A 35 15.28 -3.95 -7.32
C GLU A 35 15.07 -2.83 -6.29
N ILE A 36 13.82 -2.53 -5.92
CA ILE A 36 13.48 -1.54 -4.89
C ILE A 36 14.03 -1.94 -3.52
N GLN A 37 13.96 -3.22 -3.12
CA GLN A 37 14.63 -3.68 -1.89
C GLN A 37 16.14 -3.46 -1.92
N SER A 38 16.78 -3.65 -3.08
CA SER A 38 18.22 -3.46 -3.23
C SER A 38 18.60 -1.98 -3.14
N TYR A 39 17.81 -1.10 -3.75
CA TYR A 39 17.93 0.35 -3.58
C TYR A 39 17.79 0.75 -2.11
N LEU A 40 16.74 0.32 -1.41
CA LEU A 40 16.54 0.65 0.01
C LEU A 40 17.70 0.17 0.89
N ARG A 41 18.31 -0.98 0.59
CA ARG A 41 19.54 -1.43 1.28
C ARG A 41 20.73 -0.51 1.01
N ALA A 42 20.89 -0.05 -0.23
CA ALA A 42 21.95 0.88 -0.61
C ALA A 42 21.80 2.24 0.09
N GLU A 43 20.56 2.69 0.31
CA GLU A 43 20.23 3.89 1.11
C GLU A 43 20.42 3.69 2.62
N GLY A 44 20.79 2.49 3.08
CA GLY A 44 21.06 2.20 4.49
C GLY A 44 19.86 1.72 5.29
N TYR A 45 18.72 1.44 4.65
CA TYR A 45 17.57 0.82 5.30
C TYR A 45 17.74 -0.70 5.41
N LEU A 46 16.93 -1.32 6.28
CA LEU A 46 16.84 -2.78 6.45
C LEU A 46 15.48 -3.29 5.95
N PRO A 47 15.25 -3.40 4.64
CA PRO A 47 13.98 -3.84 4.10
C PRO A 47 13.76 -5.35 4.26
N GLU A 48 12.56 -5.73 4.70
CA GLU A 48 12.04 -7.09 4.78
C GLU A 48 10.78 -7.22 3.91
N ILE A 49 10.45 -8.43 3.44
CA ILE A 49 9.13 -8.70 2.86
C ILE A 49 8.25 -9.19 4.00
N ASP A 50 7.10 -8.57 4.19
CA ASP A 50 6.16 -8.97 5.25
C ASP A 50 5.21 -10.08 4.78
N SER A 51 4.16 -10.34 5.57
CA SER A 51 3.24 -11.46 5.32
C SER A 51 2.34 -11.28 4.11
N ASP A 52 2.02 -10.05 3.72
CA ASP A 52 1.20 -9.78 2.53
C ASP A 52 2.03 -9.47 1.28
N GLY A 53 3.35 -9.39 1.43
CA GLY A 53 4.28 -9.30 0.31
C GLY A 53 4.77 -7.88 0.05
N ASP A 54 4.44 -6.94 0.93
CA ASP A 54 4.92 -5.57 0.89
C ASP A 54 6.38 -5.51 1.37
N ILE A 55 7.13 -4.55 0.82
CA ILE A 55 8.46 -4.23 1.33
C ILE A 55 8.29 -3.36 2.56
N LYS A 56 8.62 -3.89 3.74
CA LYS A 56 8.59 -3.16 5.00
C LYS A 56 9.99 -2.69 5.39
N PHE A 57 10.12 -1.44 5.82
CA PHE A 57 11.38 -0.88 6.32
C PHE A 57 11.14 0.19 7.40
N LYS A 58 12.19 0.62 8.11
CA LYS A 58 12.10 1.58 9.21
C LYS A 58 12.96 2.81 8.96
N LYS A 59 12.46 3.98 9.37
CA LYS A 59 13.20 5.25 9.43
C LYS A 59 12.74 6.01 10.68
N GLU A 60 13.69 6.44 11.51
CA GLU A 60 13.42 7.31 12.68
C GLU A 60 12.29 6.82 13.61
N GLY A 61 12.20 5.50 13.84
CA GLY A 61 11.17 4.89 14.67
C GLY A 61 9.81 4.68 14.00
N ALA A 62 9.61 5.20 12.79
CA ALA A 62 8.46 4.93 11.94
C ALA A 62 8.69 3.72 11.03
N VAL A 63 7.60 3.03 10.70
CA VAL A 63 7.56 1.88 9.77
C VAL A 63 6.90 2.33 8.47
N TYR A 64 7.56 2.04 7.36
CA TYR A 64 7.10 2.34 6.00
C TYR A 64 7.00 1.06 5.20
N TYR A 65 6.19 1.12 4.15
CA TYR A 65 5.85 0.00 3.31
C TYR A 65 5.89 0.41 1.85
N VAL A 66 6.30 -0.50 0.97
CA VAL A 66 6.11 -0.38 -0.49
C VAL A 66 5.27 -1.55 -0.95
N SER A 67 4.08 -1.27 -1.46
CA SER A 67 3.18 -2.27 -2.04
C SER A 67 3.12 -2.14 -3.56
N PHE A 68 2.68 -3.22 -4.22
CA PHE A 68 2.41 -3.26 -5.64
C PHE A 68 0.98 -3.70 -5.88
N ARG A 69 0.31 -3.07 -6.84
CA ARG A 69 -1.02 -3.54 -7.26
C ARG A 69 -0.86 -4.64 -8.30
N ALA A 70 -1.24 -5.88 -7.95
CA ALA A 70 -1.05 -7.04 -8.81
C ALA A 70 -1.72 -6.88 -10.18
N ALA A 71 -2.89 -6.23 -10.24
CA ALA A 71 -3.64 -5.99 -11.47
C ALA A 71 -2.92 -5.06 -12.48
N ASP A 72 -1.97 -4.24 -12.03
CA ASP A 72 -1.24 -3.29 -12.87
C ASP A 72 0.12 -3.89 -13.26
N GLU A 73 0.18 -4.57 -14.41
CA GLU A 73 1.36 -5.33 -14.82
C GLU A 73 2.40 -4.52 -15.59
N ASN A 74 1.99 -3.57 -16.44
CA ASN A 74 2.90 -2.70 -17.19
C ASN A 74 2.18 -1.49 -17.84
N PRO A 75 2.41 -0.24 -17.39
CA PRO A 75 3.25 0.12 -16.24
C PRO A 75 2.69 -0.49 -14.94
N MET A 76 3.59 -0.81 -14.02
CA MET A 76 3.25 -1.30 -12.69
C MET A 76 2.87 -0.14 -11.78
N TYR A 77 1.96 -0.36 -10.84
CA TYR A 77 1.60 0.63 -9.84
C TYR A 77 2.19 0.24 -8.48
N ALA A 78 3.03 1.12 -7.92
CA ALA A 78 3.58 0.97 -6.58
C ALA A 78 3.14 2.11 -5.68
N THR A 79 3.02 1.78 -4.39
CA THR A 79 2.62 2.74 -3.36
C THR A 79 3.64 2.71 -2.23
N LEU A 80 4.22 3.86 -1.91
CA LEU A 80 4.99 4.07 -0.68
C LEU A 80 4.05 4.63 0.38
N PHE A 81 3.98 4.00 1.55
CA PHE A 81 3.03 4.42 2.57
C PHE A 81 3.51 4.14 3.99
N ARG A 82 2.82 4.77 4.94
CA ARG A 82 2.91 4.53 6.38
C ARG A 82 1.51 4.36 6.96
N VAL A 83 1.41 3.49 7.96
CA VAL A 83 0.18 3.28 8.74
C VAL A 83 0.45 3.66 10.19
N PHE A 84 -0.49 4.36 10.83
CA PHE A 84 -0.44 4.69 12.26
C PHE A 84 -1.84 4.64 12.87
N SER A 85 -1.92 4.37 14.17
CA SER A 85 -3.19 4.34 14.91
C SER A 85 -3.85 5.72 14.93
N TYR A 86 -5.18 5.74 15.06
CA TYR A 86 -5.88 6.99 15.31
C TYR A 86 -5.31 7.69 16.56
N PRO A 87 -5.07 9.01 16.49
CA PRO A 87 -4.68 9.76 17.67
C PRO A 87 -5.79 9.74 18.72
N GLU A 88 -5.40 9.55 19.98
CA GLU A 88 -6.33 9.61 21.10
C GLU A 88 -6.91 11.02 21.26
N GLY A 89 -8.14 11.11 21.78
CA GLY A 89 -8.79 12.39 22.10
C GLY A 89 -9.59 13.03 20.96
N TYR A 90 -9.47 12.54 19.72
CA TYR A 90 -10.28 13.05 18.60
C TYR A 90 -11.47 12.14 18.28
N SER A 91 -12.60 12.76 17.94
CA SER A 91 -13.76 12.02 17.46
C SER A 91 -13.53 11.47 16.04
N ARG A 92 -14.25 10.41 15.67
CA ARG A 92 -14.23 9.89 14.29
C ARG A 92 -14.60 10.97 13.26
N ASN A 93 -15.54 11.86 13.60
CA ASN A 93 -15.94 12.97 12.73
C ASN A 93 -14.80 13.97 12.52
N THR A 94 -14.07 14.31 13.58
CA THR A 94 -12.88 15.18 13.52
C THR A 94 -11.84 14.61 12.55
N ILE A 95 -11.53 13.32 12.69
CA ILE A 95 -10.56 12.63 11.83
C ILE A 95 -10.99 12.62 10.35
N VAL A 96 -12.28 12.40 10.08
CA VAL A 96 -12.81 12.40 8.71
C VAL A 96 -12.71 13.79 8.08
N LEU A 97 -13.04 14.86 8.82
CA LEU A 97 -12.95 16.24 8.34
C LEU A 97 -11.49 16.65 8.09
N ALA A 98 -10.57 16.30 9.00
CA ALA A 98 -9.15 16.57 8.81
C ALA A 98 -8.58 15.87 7.57
N THR A 99 -8.94 14.59 7.39
CA THR A 99 -8.59 13.82 6.19
C THR A 99 -9.13 14.46 4.90
N ALA A 100 -10.36 14.99 4.94
CA ALA A 100 -10.97 15.64 3.78
C ALA A 100 -10.16 16.88 3.36
N GLU A 101 -9.77 17.73 4.31
CA GLU A 101 -8.97 18.93 4.06
C GLU A 101 -7.59 18.59 3.47
N LEU A 102 -6.87 17.65 4.08
CA LEU A 102 -5.52 17.26 3.63
C LEU A 102 -5.52 16.67 2.22
N ASN A 103 -6.60 15.98 1.83
CA ASN A 103 -6.70 15.33 0.53
C ASN A 103 -7.05 16.27 -0.64
N LEU A 104 -7.37 17.54 -0.38
CA LEU A 104 -7.72 18.50 -1.44
C LEU A 104 -6.54 18.87 -2.33
N TYR A 105 -5.33 19.00 -1.77
CA TYR A 105 -4.19 19.63 -2.48
C TYR A 105 -2.85 18.90 -2.36
N LYS A 106 -2.74 17.81 -1.59
CA LYS A 106 -1.47 17.12 -1.33
C LYS A 106 -1.22 16.00 -2.36
N GLY A 107 0.06 15.78 -2.68
CA GLY A 107 0.52 14.71 -3.57
C GLY A 107 0.52 13.31 -2.93
N VAL A 108 0.07 13.21 -1.68
CA VAL A 108 -0.18 11.96 -0.96
C VAL A 108 -1.65 11.91 -0.55
N LYS A 109 -2.16 10.72 -0.28
CA LYS A 109 -3.53 10.49 0.18
C LYS A 109 -3.55 10.01 1.62
N VAL A 110 -4.46 10.60 2.40
CA VAL A 110 -4.79 10.18 3.76
C VAL A 110 -6.03 9.31 3.69
N LEU A 111 -5.92 8.07 4.14
CA LEU A 111 -6.97 7.07 4.11
C LEU A 111 -7.35 6.66 5.53
N CYS A 112 -8.63 6.74 5.87
CA CYS A 112 -9.17 6.24 7.12
C CYS A 112 -9.49 4.74 6.98
N LEU A 113 -8.77 3.90 7.71
CA LEU A 113 -9.04 2.46 7.84
C LEU A 113 -9.83 2.20 9.12
N ASP A 114 -10.18 0.93 9.40
CA ASP A 114 -11.06 0.61 10.53
C ASP A 114 -10.52 1.08 11.90
N SER A 115 -9.21 0.97 12.12
CA SER A 115 -8.55 1.32 13.39
C SER A 115 -7.29 2.18 13.21
N SER A 116 -6.99 2.59 11.98
CA SER A 116 -5.74 3.26 11.64
C SER A 116 -5.93 4.26 10.51
N ILE A 117 -4.91 5.08 10.33
CA ILE A 117 -4.77 6.00 9.21
C ILE A 117 -3.60 5.51 8.37
N ARG A 118 -3.77 5.57 7.06
CA ARG A 118 -2.71 5.32 6.08
C ARG A 118 -2.43 6.61 5.31
N VAL A 119 -1.17 7.00 5.22
CA VAL A 119 -0.72 8.11 4.37
C VAL A 119 0.16 7.53 3.27
N GLU A 120 -0.22 7.78 2.02
CA GLU A 120 0.37 7.09 0.88
C GLU A 120 0.67 7.98 -0.32
N GLY A 121 1.78 7.70 -1.00
CA GLY A 121 2.14 8.26 -2.30
C GLY A 121 2.25 7.14 -3.33
N GLY A 122 1.44 7.24 -4.39
CA GLY A 122 1.39 6.25 -5.47
C GLY A 122 2.09 6.71 -6.74
N MET A 123 2.61 5.77 -7.52
CA MET A 123 3.23 6.04 -8.81
C MET A 123 3.06 4.88 -9.80
N PHE A 124 2.96 5.20 -11.08
CA PHE A 124 3.15 4.22 -12.16
C PHE A 124 4.62 4.20 -12.58
N LEU A 125 5.21 3.01 -12.65
CA LEU A 125 6.60 2.81 -13.02
C LEU A 125 6.81 1.55 -13.88
N ARG A 126 7.92 1.52 -14.62
CA ARG A 126 8.36 0.34 -15.40
C ARG A 126 9.65 -0.26 -14.86
N ASP A 127 10.44 0.55 -14.17
CA ASP A 127 11.71 0.16 -13.55
C ASP A 127 11.93 0.95 -12.24
N ALA A 128 12.86 0.48 -11.41
CA ALA A 128 13.11 1.05 -10.10
C ALA A 128 13.61 2.51 -10.14
N ARG A 129 14.17 3.01 -11.26
CA ARG A 129 14.72 4.39 -11.32
C ARG A 129 13.63 5.44 -11.11
N THR A 130 12.40 5.17 -11.56
CA THR A 130 11.26 6.07 -11.28
C THR A 130 10.96 6.12 -9.79
N PHE A 131 11.06 4.99 -9.09
CA PHE A 131 10.90 4.93 -7.64
C PHE A 131 12.02 5.69 -6.93
N GLU A 132 13.28 5.43 -7.30
CA GLU A 132 14.46 6.10 -6.75
C GLU A 132 14.36 7.63 -6.86
N TYR A 133 13.95 8.14 -8.03
CA TYR A 133 13.77 9.58 -8.24
C TYR A 133 12.67 10.19 -7.36
N ALA A 134 11.59 9.45 -7.10
CA ALA A 134 10.45 9.92 -6.33
C ALA A 134 10.62 9.71 -4.81
N PHE A 135 11.50 8.81 -4.39
CA PHE A 135 11.55 8.26 -3.04
C PHE A 135 11.65 9.33 -1.95
N ASP A 136 12.69 10.15 -1.97
CA ASP A 136 12.90 11.18 -0.93
C ASP A 136 11.78 12.20 -0.86
N LYS A 137 11.24 12.58 -2.03
CA LYS A 137 10.13 13.53 -2.09
C LYS A 137 8.87 12.94 -1.49
N LEU A 138 8.54 11.68 -1.81
CA LEU A 138 7.39 11.00 -1.25
C LEU A 138 7.54 10.76 0.25
N MET A 139 8.70 10.30 0.72
CA MET A 139 9.00 10.18 2.15
C MET A 139 8.75 11.51 2.88
N THR A 140 9.29 12.60 2.35
CA THR A 140 9.10 13.95 2.91
C THR A 140 7.63 14.36 2.94
N GLN A 141 6.87 14.12 1.85
CA GLN A 141 5.45 14.48 1.81
C GLN A 141 4.61 13.63 2.76
N ILE A 142 4.92 12.34 2.91
CA ILE A 142 4.26 11.46 3.88
C ILE A 142 4.50 11.99 5.28
N ASP A 143 5.75 12.30 5.64
CA ASP A 143 6.10 12.79 6.98
C ASP A 143 5.45 14.15 7.29
N TYR A 144 5.42 15.07 6.32
CA TYR A 144 4.72 16.34 6.48
C TYR A 144 3.21 16.16 6.65
N VAL A 145 2.57 15.28 5.86
CA VAL A 145 1.13 15.07 6.01
C VAL A 145 0.78 14.35 7.31
N VAL A 146 1.65 13.47 7.81
CA VAL A 146 1.49 12.88 9.15
C VAL A 146 1.55 13.96 10.24
N GLY A 147 2.45 14.95 10.12
CA GLY A 147 2.51 16.11 11.01
C GLY A 147 1.27 17.00 10.90
N ASP A 148 0.94 17.43 9.67
CA ASP A 148 -0.21 18.28 9.36
C ASP A 148 -1.54 17.64 9.81
N PHE A 149 -1.60 16.30 9.91
CA PHE A 149 -2.81 15.60 10.32
C PHE A 149 -3.26 15.95 11.74
N ILE A 150 -2.33 16.06 12.68
CA ILE A 150 -2.67 16.44 14.07
C ILE A 150 -3.10 17.90 14.12
N ASP A 151 -2.35 18.78 13.44
CA ASP A 151 -2.67 20.20 13.36
C ASP A 151 -4.08 20.44 12.77
N GLU A 152 -4.46 19.65 11.78
CA GLU A 152 -5.79 19.75 11.18
C GLU A 152 -6.89 19.19 12.09
N CYS A 153 -6.62 18.12 12.84
CA CYS A 153 -7.55 17.65 13.87
C CYS A 153 -7.81 18.74 14.93
N ASP A 154 -6.76 19.44 15.37
CA ASP A 154 -6.86 20.54 16.33
C ASP A 154 -7.69 21.71 15.79
N LYS A 155 -7.50 22.09 14.53
CA LYS A 155 -8.32 23.14 13.89
C LYS A 155 -9.79 22.77 13.83
N VAL A 156 -10.09 21.52 13.46
CA VAL A 156 -11.48 21.03 13.43
C VAL A 156 -12.10 21.07 14.82
N VAL A 157 -11.38 20.68 15.87
CA VAL A 157 -11.88 20.79 17.25
C VAL A 157 -12.10 22.25 17.64
N ALA A 158 -11.18 23.15 17.32
CA ALA A 158 -11.30 24.57 17.67
C ALA A 158 -12.43 25.30 16.93
N ALA A 159 -12.85 24.78 15.77
CA ALA A 159 -13.93 25.33 14.95
C ALA A 159 -15.34 24.86 15.36
N ASN A 160 -15.44 23.85 16.22
CA ASN A 160 -16.71 23.25 16.68
C ASN A 160 -16.93 23.48 18.18
#